data_AF-A0A960T145-F1
#
_entry.id   AF-A0A960T145-F1
#
_cell.length_a   1.000
_cell.length_b   1.000
_cell.length_c   1.000
_cell.angle_alpha   90.00
_cell.angle_beta   90.00
_cell.angle_gamma   90.00
#
_symmetry.space_group_name_H-M   'P 1'
#
loop_
_entity.id
_entity.type
_entity.pdbx_description
1 polymer ?
#
loop_
_entity_poly.entity_id
_entity_poly.type
_entity_poly.pdbx_seq_one_letter_code
_entity_poly.pdbx_strand_id
1 'polypeptide(L)'
;AYTSEGGMNEAVAAIHKRFTYRMQDLAEFMKGLLQRFTQWFNRTHSRSGTLWEDRFKSVIVEDGVAARTIAAYIDLNPLRAGMVKDPAEYRWSSYGEAIGGGNKGNGRKAREGLVRAYFCDQGLGFDAGKWGEVSRLYRRTMGLAIGRKPGRAEIQRPSQNAATVTKNTAELLAGKDNETALKELGTARMLRCRIRYFTAGAVIGSREFVNEAFSSARSRFGPKRKDGARKLKGNAAPASDVLWSLRDLRKGVA
;
A
#
# COMPACT_ATOMS: atom_id res chain seq x y z
N ALA A 1 -29.77 46.06 5.43
CA ALA A 1 -28.37 46.49 5.16
C ALA A 1 -27.67 45.45 4.28
N TYR A 2 -28.15 45.26 3.04
CA TYR A 2 -27.58 44.34 2.05
C TYR A 2 -27.35 45.04 0.69
N THR A 3 -27.02 46.33 0.72
CA THR A 3 -26.97 47.18 -0.49
C THR A 3 -25.57 47.67 -0.85
N SER A 4 -24.52 47.19 -0.16
CA SER A 4 -23.13 47.37 -0.60
C SER A 4 -22.58 46.07 -1.18
N GLU A 5 -21.80 46.16 -2.26
CA GLU A 5 -21.12 44.99 -2.87
C GLU A 5 -20.31 44.18 -1.84
N GLY A 6 -19.73 44.85 -0.85
CA GLY A 6 -19.01 44.21 0.26
C GLY A 6 -19.91 43.28 1.11
N GLY A 7 -21.12 43.72 1.46
CA GLY A 7 -22.05 42.91 2.25
C GLY A 7 -22.61 41.71 1.49
N MET A 8 -22.77 41.83 0.15
CA MET A 8 -23.18 40.70 -0.69
C MET A 8 -22.06 39.67 -0.85
N ASN A 9 -20.81 40.11 -1.02
CA ASN A 9 -19.65 39.23 -1.10
C ASN A 9 -19.41 38.44 0.20
N GLU A 10 -19.59 39.08 1.36
CA GLU A 10 -19.51 38.41 2.66
C GLU A 10 -20.60 37.34 2.83
N ALA A 11 -21.83 37.64 2.42
CA ALA A 11 -22.94 36.68 2.46
C ALA A 11 -22.67 35.46 1.56
N VAL A 12 -22.18 35.69 0.34
CA VAL A 12 -21.79 34.62 -0.60
C VAL A 12 -20.65 33.77 -0.02
N ALA A 13 -19.62 34.40 0.56
CA ALA A 13 -18.51 33.70 1.19
C ALA A 13 -18.97 32.85 2.39
N ALA A 14 -19.90 33.37 3.21
CA ALA A 14 -20.47 32.64 4.34
C ALA A 14 -21.29 31.41 3.89
N ILE A 15 -22.11 31.56 2.84
CA ILE A 15 -22.85 30.45 2.22
C ILE A 15 -21.87 29.41 1.65
N HIS A 16 -20.89 29.84 0.88
CA HIS A 16 -19.88 28.96 0.29
C HIS A 16 -19.13 28.18 1.38
N LYS A 17 -18.69 28.86 2.45
CA LYS A 17 -18.02 28.21 3.60
C LYS A 17 -18.92 27.17 4.26
N ARG A 18 -20.22 27.46 4.43
CA ARG A 18 -21.20 26.51 5.00
C ARG A 18 -21.35 25.24 4.16
N PHE A 19 -21.24 25.32 2.83
CA PHE A 19 -21.33 24.14 1.97
C PHE A 19 -19.99 23.43 1.76
N THR A 20 -18.86 24.14 1.89
CA THR A 20 -17.53 23.62 1.57
C THR A 20 -16.67 23.29 2.78
N TYR A 21 -17.12 23.55 4.02
CA TYR A 21 -16.31 23.32 5.24
C TYR A 21 -15.79 21.89 5.43
N ARG A 22 -16.42 20.90 4.78
CA ARG A 22 -15.99 19.48 4.80
C ARG A 22 -15.22 19.07 3.54
N MET A 23 -15.18 19.92 2.51
CA MET A 23 -14.45 19.62 1.28
C MET A 23 -12.96 19.64 1.57
N GLN A 24 -12.21 18.74 0.91
CA GLN A 24 -10.77 18.56 1.10
C GLN A 24 -10.35 18.08 2.51
N ASP A 25 -11.29 17.72 3.38
CA ASP A 25 -10.99 17.08 4.67
C ASP A 25 -11.25 15.56 4.58
N LEU A 26 -10.16 14.80 4.57
CA LEU A 26 -10.22 13.34 4.52
C LEU A 26 -10.94 12.72 5.72
N ALA A 27 -10.82 13.32 6.91
CA ALA A 27 -11.46 12.79 8.11
C ALA A 27 -12.98 12.95 8.03
N GLU A 28 -13.45 14.10 7.57
CA GLU A 28 -14.87 14.34 7.36
C GLU A 28 -15.46 13.47 6.24
N PHE A 29 -14.71 13.26 5.16
CA PHE A 29 -15.08 12.30 4.11
C PHE A 29 -15.21 10.87 4.65
N MET A 30 -14.16 10.36 5.31
CA MET A 30 -14.15 8.99 5.84
C MET A 30 -15.24 8.78 6.90
N LYS A 31 -15.48 9.77 7.76
CA LYS A 31 -16.59 9.74 8.74
C LYS A 31 -17.93 9.57 8.03
N GLY A 32 -18.20 10.37 7.00
CA GLY A 32 -19.44 10.28 6.22
C GLY A 32 -19.59 8.93 5.52
N LEU A 33 -18.53 8.46 4.84
CA LEU A 33 -18.52 7.18 4.12
C LEU A 33 -18.83 6.00 5.05
N LEU A 34 -18.05 5.87 6.13
CA LEU A 34 -18.14 4.73 7.06
C LEU A 34 -19.47 4.71 7.81
N GLN A 35 -19.98 5.88 8.22
CA GLN A 35 -21.27 6.00 8.90
C GLN A 35 -22.43 5.63 7.99
N ARG A 36 -22.49 6.18 6.77
CA ARG A 36 -23.58 5.88 5.82
C ARG A 36 -23.59 4.41 5.42
N PHE A 37 -22.40 3.83 5.20
CA PHE A 37 -22.30 2.40 4.91
C PHE A 37 -22.79 1.53 6.08
N THR A 38 -22.40 1.87 7.31
CA THR A 38 -22.88 1.16 8.52
C THR A 38 -24.40 1.20 8.64
N GLN A 39 -25.01 2.37 8.47
CA GLN A 39 -26.47 2.53 8.54
C GLN A 39 -27.18 1.71 7.45
N TRP A 40 -26.69 1.80 6.21
CA TRP A 40 -27.23 1.01 5.10
C TRP A 40 -27.10 -0.49 5.36
N PHE A 41 -25.92 -0.97 5.74
CA PHE A 41 -25.64 -2.39 5.97
C PHE A 41 -26.50 -2.95 7.10
N ASN A 42 -26.56 -2.23 8.23
CA ASN A 42 -27.36 -2.62 9.38
C ASN A 42 -28.85 -2.69 9.05
N ARG A 43 -29.39 -1.70 8.33
CA ARG A 43 -30.78 -1.70 7.87
C ARG A 43 -31.06 -2.88 6.93
N THR A 44 -30.18 -3.14 5.97
CA THR A 44 -30.35 -4.23 4.98
C THR A 44 -30.29 -5.61 5.63
N HIS A 45 -29.48 -5.80 6.68
CA HIS A 45 -29.29 -7.10 7.34
C HIS A 45 -30.02 -7.22 8.68
N SER A 46 -30.92 -6.29 9.02
CA SER A 46 -31.62 -6.25 10.31
C SER A 46 -30.68 -6.35 11.52
N ARG A 47 -29.51 -5.68 11.44
CA ARG A 47 -28.49 -5.61 12.50
C ARG A 47 -28.52 -4.24 13.17
N SER A 48 -27.93 -4.16 14.36
CA SER A 48 -27.63 -2.91 15.06
C SER A 48 -26.18 -2.92 15.55
N GLY A 49 -25.68 -1.75 15.98
CA GLY A 49 -24.32 -1.60 16.50
C GLY A 49 -23.26 -1.23 15.47
N THR A 50 -21.99 -1.32 15.88
CA THR A 50 -20.82 -0.92 15.09
C THR A 50 -20.48 -1.96 14.03
N LEU A 51 -20.22 -1.51 12.80
CA LEU A 51 -19.73 -2.39 11.72
C LEU A 51 -18.20 -2.41 11.60
N TRP A 52 -17.55 -1.29 11.92
CA TRP A 52 -16.11 -1.11 11.79
C TRP A 52 -15.41 -1.30 13.14
N GLU A 53 -14.25 -1.96 13.13
CA GLU A 53 -13.48 -2.28 14.36
C GLU A 53 -12.80 -1.03 14.96
N ASP A 54 -12.31 -0.10 14.14
CA ASP A 54 -11.58 1.09 14.57
C ASP A 54 -11.82 2.25 13.60
N ARG A 55 -11.39 3.45 14.00
CA ARG A 55 -11.31 4.64 13.15
C ARG A 55 -10.30 4.42 12.01
N PHE A 56 -10.56 5.08 10.87
CA PHE A 56 -9.62 5.09 9.77
C PHE A 56 -8.24 5.59 10.22
N LYS A 57 -7.19 5.04 9.60
CA LYS A 57 -5.81 5.49 9.82
C LYS A 57 -5.31 6.17 8.55
N SER A 58 -4.50 7.21 8.73
CA SER A 58 -3.78 7.89 7.65
C SER A 58 -2.29 7.86 7.99
N VAL A 59 -1.49 7.32 7.06
CA VAL A 59 -0.05 7.17 7.19
C VAL A 59 0.58 7.90 6.01
N ILE A 60 1.54 8.78 6.29
CA ILE A 60 2.35 9.42 5.26
C ILE A 60 3.39 8.41 4.79
N VAL A 61 3.51 8.26 3.48
CA VAL A 61 4.38 7.26 2.85
C VAL A 61 5.30 7.98 1.89
N GLU A 62 6.60 7.78 2.06
CA GLU A 62 7.61 8.25 1.09
C GLU A 62 7.42 7.54 -0.26
N ASP A 63 7.77 8.22 -1.35
CA ASP A 63 7.86 7.60 -2.65
C ASP A 63 8.96 6.53 -2.72
N GLY A 64 9.06 5.84 -3.86
CA GLY A 64 10.07 4.82 -4.08
C GLY A 64 9.84 3.58 -3.21
N VAL A 65 10.74 3.32 -2.27
CA VAL A 65 10.77 2.03 -1.54
C VAL A 65 9.56 1.85 -0.64
N ALA A 66 9.15 2.89 0.09
CA ALA A 66 8.03 2.76 1.02
C ALA A 66 6.72 2.58 0.25
N ALA A 67 6.48 3.38 -0.79
CA ALA A 67 5.30 3.28 -1.65
C ALA A 67 5.13 1.88 -2.27
N ARG A 68 6.15 1.34 -2.93
CA ARG A 68 6.06 0.01 -3.56
C ARG A 68 5.94 -1.13 -2.54
N THR A 69 6.55 -0.99 -1.36
CA THR A 69 6.43 -1.97 -0.27
C THR A 69 5.01 -2.00 0.29
N ILE A 70 4.39 -0.84 0.50
CA ILE A 70 3.01 -0.75 1.01
C ILE A 70 2.01 -1.21 -0.05
N ALA A 71 2.22 -0.86 -1.32
CA ALA A 71 1.39 -1.37 -2.42
C ALA A 71 1.41 -2.91 -2.44
N ALA A 72 2.60 -3.51 -2.35
CA ALA A 72 2.72 -4.97 -2.30
C ALA A 72 2.09 -5.57 -1.04
N TYR A 73 2.23 -4.93 0.12
CA TYR A 73 1.56 -5.35 1.36
C TYR A 73 0.04 -5.39 1.20
N ILE A 74 -0.54 -4.38 0.55
CA ILE A 74 -1.99 -4.30 0.31
C ILE A 74 -2.44 -5.45 -0.58
N ASP A 75 -1.76 -5.70 -1.70
CA ASP A 75 -2.11 -6.76 -2.64
C ASP A 75 -1.89 -8.17 -2.07
N LEU A 76 -1.04 -8.32 -1.04
CA LEU A 76 -0.82 -9.60 -0.33
C LEU A 76 -1.79 -9.83 0.83
N ASN A 77 -2.59 -8.85 1.23
CA ASN A 77 -3.56 -9.02 2.32
C ASN A 77 -4.58 -10.15 2.11
N PRO A 78 -5.14 -10.36 0.90
CA PRO A 78 -6.04 -11.49 0.63
C PRO A 78 -5.35 -12.85 0.83
N LEU A 79 -4.08 -12.98 0.43
CA LEU A 79 -3.28 -14.18 0.66
C LEU A 79 -3.03 -14.38 2.16
N ARG A 80 -2.69 -13.31 2.88
CA ARG A 80 -2.50 -13.31 4.34
C ARG A 80 -3.78 -13.69 5.09
N ALA A 81 -4.93 -13.27 4.58
CA ALA A 81 -6.25 -13.60 5.15
C ALA A 81 -6.72 -15.02 4.77
N GLY A 82 -5.97 -15.76 3.95
CA GLY A 82 -6.34 -17.11 3.50
C GLY A 82 -7.49 -17.13 2.50
N MET A 83 -7.81 -15.99 1.86
CA MET A 83 -8.93 -15.88 0.92
C MET A 83 -8.60 -16.42 -0.47
N VAL A 84 -7.33 -16.38 -0.86
CA VAL A 84 -6.82 -16.81 -2.17
C VAL A 84 -5.46 -17.50 -2.02
N LYS A 85 -5.05 -18.27 -3.04
CA LYS A 85 -3.72 -18.91 -3.07
C LYS A 85 -2.71 -18.09 -3.88
N ASP A 86 -3.20 -17.28 -4.81
CA ASP A 86 -2.43 -16.34 -5.60
C ASP A 86 -3.06 -14.94 -5.50
N PRO A 87 -2.29 -13.86 -5.22
CA PRO A 87 -2.84 -12.50 -5.16
C PRO A 87 -3.51 -12.05 -6.48
N ALA A 88 -3.16 -12.65 -7.63
CA ALA A 88 -3.84 -12.38 -8.90
C ALA A 88 -5.31 -12.84 -8.91
N GLU A 89 -5.69 -13.80 -8.06
CA GLU A 89 -7.05 -14.34 -7.97
C GLU A 89 -8.01 -13.38 -7.24
N TYR A 90 -7.48 -12.42 -6.48
CA TYR A 90 -8.31 -11.51 -5.72
C TYR A 90 -8.71 -10.28 -6.53
N ARG A 91 -9.89 -10.37 -7.18
CA ARG A 91 -10.43 -9.33 -8.09
C ARG A 91 -10.57 -7.93 -7.48
N TRP A 92 -10.68 -7.82 -6.15
CA TRP A 92 -10.85 -6.52 -5.47
C TRP A 92 -9.52 -5.94 -4.96
N SER A 93 -8.41 -6.28 -5.62
CA SER A 93 -7.09 -5.68 -5.42
C SER A 93 -6.59 -5.04 -6.70
N SER A 94 -5.66 -4.08 -6.58
CA SER A 94 -5.04 -3.44 -7.73
C SER A 94 -4.30 -4.46 -8.59
N TYR A 95 -3.57 -5.39 -7.96
CA TYR A 95 -2.86 -6.44 -8.71
C TYR A 95 -3.80 -7.41 -9.42
N GLY A 96 -4.85 -7.90 -8.75
CA GLY A 96 -5.86 -8.75 -9.38
C GLY A 96 -6.56 -8.08 -10.56
N GLU A 97 -6.96 -6.81 -10.41
CA GLU A 97 -7.56 -6.02 -11.49
C GLU A 97 -6.56 -5.72 -12.62
N ALA A 98 -5.28 -5.48 -12.32
CA ALA A 98 -4.26 -5.24 -13.34
C ALA A 98 -3.97 -6.46 -14.22
N ILE A 99 -4.11 -7.67 -13.66
CA ILE A 99 -3.93 -8.96 -14.36
C ILE A 99 -5.20 -9.40 -15.08
N GLY A 100 -6.35 -9.38 -14.40
CA GLY A 100 -7.63 -9.89 -14.92
C GLY A 100 -8.50 -8.85 -15.64
N GLY A 101 -8.22 -7.56 -15.45
CA GLY A 101 -8.99 -6.46 -16.04
C GLY A 101 -8.73 -6.32 -17.53
N GLY A 102 -9.69 -6.77 -18.34
CA GLY A 102 -9.72 -6.57 -19.79
C GLY A 102 -10.02 -5.12 -20.19
N ASN A 103 -10.25 -4.89 -21.49
CA ASN A 103 -10.45 -3.55 -22.07
C ASN A 103 -11.69 -2.80 -21.55
N LYS A 104 -12.67 -3.52 -21.02
CA LYS A 104 -13.90 -2.95 -20.42
C LYS A 104 -13.80 -2.77 -18.89
N GLY A 105 -12.72 -3.27 -18.28
CA GLY A 105 -12.48 -3.20 -16.84
C GLY A 105 -11.59 -2.02 -16.43
N ASN A 106 -11.27 -1.94 -15.16
CA ASN A 106 -10.35 -0.93 -14.61
C ASN A 106 -8.88 -1.35 -14.70
N GLY A 107 -8.58 -2.42 -15.43
CA GLY A 107 -7.22 -2.97 -15.56
C GLY A 107 -6.19 -1.94 -15.99
N ARG A 108 -6.51 -1.04 -16.93
CA ARG A 108 -5.60 0.06 -17.31
C ARG A 108 -5.27 0.99 -16.13
N LYS A 109 -6.29 1.42 -15.39
CA LYS A 109 -6.13 2.32 -14.23
C LYS A 109 -5.37 1.64 -13.09
N ALA A 110 -5.61 0.35 -12.86
CA ALA A 110 -4.87 -0.45 -11.91
C ALA A 110 -3.38 -0.54 -12.29
N ARG A 111 -3.09 -0.79 -13.58
CA ARG A 111 -1.73 -0.80 -14.13
C ARG A 111 -1.04 0.56 -13.95
N GLU A 112 -1.71 1.66 -14.28
CA GLU A 112 -1.19 3.03 -14.08
C GLU A 112 -0.87 3.32 -12.61
N GLY A 113 -1.75 2.92 -11.68
CA GLY A 113 -1.53 3.11 -10.25
C GLY A 113 -0.35 2.30 -9.71
N LEU A 114 -0.21 1.04 -10.15
CA LEU A 114 0.93 0.20 -9.76
C LEU A 114 2.24 0.70 -10.35
N VAL A 115 2.22 1.21 -11.59
CA VAL A 115 3.38 1.84 -12.21
C VAL A 115 3.80 3.07 -11.42
N ARG A 116 2.86 3.94 -11.07
CA ARG A 116 3.13 5.10 -10.23
C ARG A 116 3.73 4.69 -8.89
N ALA A 117 3.21 3.66 -8.23
CA ALA A 117 3.75 3.20 -6.95
C ALA A 117 5.21 2.71 -7.04
N TYR A 118 5.65 2.27 -8.22
CA TYR A 118 7.01 1.76 -8.46
C TYR A 118 8.01 2.82 -8.93
N PHE A 119 7.54 3.83 -9.64
CA PHE A 119 8.42 4.82 -10.29
C PHE A 119 8.11 6.27 -9.94
N CYS A 120 7.30 6.52 -8.91
CA CYS A 120 7.00 7.88 -8.45
C CYS A 120 8.27 8.66 -8.07
N ASP A 121 9.28 7.99 -7.50
CA ASP A 121 10.59 8.54 -7.17
C ASP A 121 11.43 8.91 -8.42
N GLN A 122 11.07 8.37 -9.58
CA GLN A 122 11.71 8.66 -10.87
C GLN A 122 10.94 9.71 -11.67
N GLY A 123 9.95 10.38 -11.07
CA GLY A 123 9.11 11.39 -11.73
C GLY A 123 8.10 10.81 -12.73
N LEU A 124 7.96 9.49 -12.80
CA LEU A 124 6.94 8.84 -13.63
C LEU A 124 5.56 8.93 -12.96
N GLY A 125 4.60 9.46 -13.71
CA GLY A 125 3.21 9.59 -13.28
C GLY A 125 2.40 8.32 -13.49
N PHE A 126 1.17 8.49 -14.00
CA PHE A 126 0.26 7.40 -14.32
C PHE A 126 0.49 6.92 -15.76
N ASP A 127 1.38 5.94 -15.95
CA ASP A 127 1.72 5.42 -17.29
C ASP A 127 1.51 3.88 -17.38
N ALA A 128 0.45 3.45 -18.05
CA ALA A 128 0.20 2.02 -18.26
C ALA A 128 1.27 1.32 -19.13
N GLY A 129 2.00 2.06 -19.97
CA GLY A 129 2.96 1.51 -20.93
C GLY A 129 4.14 0.78 -20.25
N LYS A 130 4.49 1.19 -19.03
CA LYS A 130 5.54 0.57 -18.22
C LYS A 130 5.07 -0.69 -17.45
N TRP A 131 3.82 -1.10 -17.61
CA TRP A 131 3.29 -2.27 -16.92
C TRP A 131 4.07 -3.56 -17.19
N GLY A 132 4.62 -3.75 -18.40
CA GLY A 132 5.43 -4.93 -18.72
C GLY A 132 6.67 -5.08 -17.84
N GLU A 133 7.25 -3.96 -17.40
CA GLU A 133 8.38 -3.95 -16.46
C GLU A 133 7.89 -4.13 -15.02
N VAL A 134 6.93 -3.31 -14.59
CA VAL A 134 6.41 -3.32 -13.22
C VAL A 134 5.80 -4.67 -12.87
N SER A 135 5.04 -5.27 -13.78
CA SER A 135 4.43 -6.59 -13.55
C SER A 135 5.45 -7.70 -13.34
N ARG A 136 6.66 -7.62 -13.92
CA ARG A 136 7.75 -8.58 -13.68
C ARG A 136 8.32 -8.40 -12.28
N LEU A 137 8.59 -7.15 -11.89
CA LEU A 137 9.10 -6.82 -10.55
C LEU A 137 8.09 -7.18 -9.45
N TYR A 138 6.82 -6.81 -9.64
CA TYR A 138 5.73 -7.14 -8.73
C TYR A 138 5.57 -8.66 -8.59
N ARG A 139 5.53 -9.40 -9.71
CA ARG A 139 5.45 -10.87 -9.69
C ARG A 139 6.62 -11.52 -8.98
N ARG A 140 7.84 -10.98 -9.10
CA ARG A 140 9.01 -11.48 -8.36
C ARG A 140 8.78 -11.33 -6.85
N THR A 141 8.42 -10.14 -6.38
CA THR A 141 8.13 -9.87 -4.96
C THR A 141 7.03 -10.79 -4.42
N MET A 142 5.93 -10.93 -5.16
CA MET A 142 4.79 -11.78 -4.75
C MET A 142 5.09 -13.28 -4.83
N GLY A 143 5.80 -13.71 -5.87
CA GLY A 143 6.17 -15.11 -6.06
C GLY A 143 7.10 -15.60 -4.96
N LEU A 144 8.07 -14.78 -4.55
CA LEU A 144 8.92 -15.04 -3.39
C LEU A 144 8.08 -15.16 -2.10
N ALA A 145 7.05 -14.34 -1.96
CA ALA A 145 6.17 -14.35 -0.80
C ALA A 145 5.40 -15.67 -0.70
N ILE A 146 4.82 -16.16 -1.80
CA ILE A 146 4.00 -17.40 -1.84
C ILE A 146 4.86 -18.64 -1.57
N GLY A 147 6.19 -18.55 -1.69
CA GLY A 147 7.07 -19.68 -1.45
C GLY A 147 6.91 -20.78 -2.50
N ARG A 148 6.55 -20.41 -3.75
CA ARG A 148 6.65 -21.33 -4.88
C ARG A 148 8.07 -21.93 -4.86
N LYS A 149 8.18 -23.23 -4.60
CA LYS A 149 9.44 -23.96 -4.74
C LYS A 149 9.95 -23.75 -6.18
N PRO A 150 11.27 -23.60 -6.40
CA PRO A 150 11.81 -23.77 -7.74
C PRO A 150 11.43 -25.18 -8.17
N GLY A 151 10.60 -25.32 -9.20
CA GLY A 151 10.34 -26.62 -9.79
C GLY A 151 11.66 -27.16 -10.29
N ARG A 152 12.19 -28.22 -9.66
CA ARG A 152 13.06 -29.17 -10.37
C ARG A 152 12.16 -29.79 -11.43
N ALA A 153 12.23 -29.28 -12.65
CA ALA A 153 11.73 -30.02 -13.79
C ALA A 153 12.67 -31.21 -13.97
N GLU A 154 12.24 -32.40 -13.56
CA GLU A 154 12.80 -33.63 -14.12
C GLU A 154 12.49 -33.62 -15.61
N ILE A 155 13.55 -33.54 -16.42
CA ILE A 155 13.48 -33.60 -17.86
C ILE A 155 13.22 -35.06 -18.22
N GLN A 156 11.96 -35.41 -18.47
CA GLN A 156 11.66 -36.41 -19.48
C GLN A 156 11.30 -35.65 -20.76
N ARG A 157 12.20 -35.68 -21.74
CA ARG A 157 11.86 -35.43 -23.15
C ARG A 157 11.56 -36.79 -23.80
N PRO A 158 10.74 -36.89 -24.87
CA PRO A 158 10.35 -35.80 -25.78
C PRO A 158 8.87 -35.79 -26.24
N SER A 159 8.37 -34.63 -26.66
CA SER A 159 7.53 -34.49 -27.86
C SER A 159 7.45 -33.02 -28.30
N GLN A 160 7.46 -32.81 -29.62
CA GLN A 160 7.62 -31.54 -30.29
C GLN A 160 6.30 -30.73 -30.33
N ASN A 161 6.45 -29.41 -30.40
CA ASN A 161 5.42 -28.38 -30.67
C ASN A 161 4.59 -27.87 -29.48
N ALA A 162 5.16 -26.92 -28.74
CA ALA A 162 4.48 -25.67 -28.34
C ALA A 162 5.50 -24.73 -27.68
N ALA A 163 5.78 -23.60 -28.31
CA ALA A 163 6.60 -22.55 -27.76
C ALA A 163 5.88 -21.87 -26.58
N THR A 164 6.16 -22.31 -25.35
CA THR A 164 5.87 -21.53 -24.14
C THR A 164 7.19 -21.28 -23.41
N VAL A 165 7.74 -20.09 -23.62
CA VAL A 165 8.93 -19.62 -22.89
C VAL A 165 8.49 -19.20 -21.48
N THR A 166 8.28 -20.18 -20.61
CA THR A 166 8.23 -19.97 -19.15
C THR A 166 9.66 -19.84 -18.65
N LYS A 167 10.16 -18.60 -18.53
CA LYS A 167 11.43 -18.34 -17.83
C LYS A 167 11.24 -18.60 -16.34
N ASN A 168 11.93 -19.62 -15.83
CA ASN A 168 11.89 -20.03 -14.43
C ASN A 168 12.59 -18.98 -13.55
N THR A 169 11.92 -18.54 -12.49
CA THR A 169 12.46 -17.63 -11.45
C THR A 169 13.67 -18.21 -10.71
N ALA A 170 13.94 -19.51 -10.87
CA ALA A 170 15.03 -20.23 -10.23
C ALA A 170 16.42 -19.90 -10.80
N GLU A 171 16.54 -19.58 -12.10
CA GLU A 171 17.84 -19.27 -12.73
C GLU A 171 18.36 -17.86 -12.37
N LEU A 172 17.47 -16.94 -11.96
CA LEU A 172 17.84 -15.60 -11.49
C LEU A 172 18.40 -15.57 -10.06
N LEU A 173 18.20 -16.64 -9.28
CA LEU A 173 18.66 -16.75 -7.88
C LEU A 173 19.95 -17.54 -7.74
N ALA A 174 20.48 -18.12 -8.82
CA ALA A 174 21.71 -18.91 -8.83
C ALA A 174 22.95 -18.09 -9.23
N GLY A 175 22.99 -16.82 -8.81
CA GLY A 175 24.18 -15.96 -8.88
C GLY A 175 24.82 -15.82 -7.48
N LYS A 176 26.08 -15.37 -7.43
CA LYS A 176 26.96 -15.25 -6.24
C LYS A 176 26.45 -14.34 -5.09
N ASP A 177 25.16 -13.99 -5.02
CA ASP A 177 24.56 -13.03 -4.09
C ASP A 177 23.56 -13.67 -3.12
N ASN A 178 23.99 -14.70 -2.37
CA ASN A 178 23.14 -15.41 -1.41
C ASN A 178 22.52 -14.48 -0.34
N GLU A 179 23.25 -13.45 0.11
CA GLU A 179 22.73 -12.52 1.13
C GLU A 179 21.61 -11.62 0.59
N THR A 180 21.75 -11.11 -0.63
CA THR A 180 20.72 -10.28 -1.27
C THR A 180 19.45 -11.09 -1.51
N ALA A 181 19.58 -12.32 -2.00
CA ALA A 181 18.46 -13.24 -2.18
C ALA A 181 17.75 -13.55 -0.85
N LEU A 182 18.50 -13.80 0.23
CA LEU A 182 17.95 -14.02 1.57
C LEU A 182 17.20 -12.80 2.11
N LYS A 183 17.71 -11.58 1.87
CA LYS A 183 17.03 -10.32 2.23
C LYS A 183 15.74 -10.11 1.44
N GLU A 184 15.74 -10.41 0.14
CA GLU A 184 14.54 -10.37 -0.70
C GLU A 184 13.48 -11.38 -0.24
N LEU A 185 13.89 -12.61 0.06
CA LEU A 185 13.03 -13.66 0.63
C LEU A 185 12.44 -13.26 1.99
N GLY A 186 13.27 -12.68 2.87
CA GLY A 186 12.84 -12.16 4.17
C GLY A 186 11.81 -11.04 4.04
N THR A 187 12.03 -10.11 3.11
CA THR A 187 11.12 -8.99 2.81
C THR A 187 9.80 -9.50 2.24
N ALA A 188 9.83 -10.44 1.30
CA ALA A 188 8.64 -11.02 0.71
C ALA A 188 7.80 -11.79 1.76
N ARG A 189 8.46 -12.53 2.66
CA ARG A 189 7.80 -13.19 3.80
C ARG A 189 7.22 -12.18 4.79
N MET A 190 7.93 -11.09 5.10
CA MET A 190 7.42 -10.00 5.94
C MET A 190 6.10 -9.46 5.39
N LEU A 191 5.97 -9.27 4.08
CA LEU A 191 4.77 -8.70 3.46
C LEU A 191 3.53 -9.61 3.61
N ARG A 192 3.70 -10.90 3.89
CA ARG A 192 2.60 -11.82 4.25
C ARG A 192 2.18 -11.76 5.70
N CYS A 193 2.95 -11.09 6.56
CA CYS A 193 2.65 -10.96 7.97
C CYS A 193 1.83 -9.69 8.24
N ARG A 194 1.13 -9.63 9.38
CA ARG A 194 0.50 -8.37 9.82
C ARG A 194 1.59 -7.38 10.25
N ILE A 195 1.69 -6.25 9.52
CA ILE A 195 2.69 -5.20 9.78
C ILE A 195 2.01 -3.96 10.34
N ARG A 196 2.10 -3.77 11.67
CA ARG A 196 1.46 -2.62 12.35
C ARG A 196 2.05 -1.26 11.94
N TYR A 197 3.30 -1.22 11.51
CA TYR A 197 3.93 0.03 11.10
C TYR A 197 3.25 0.66 9.88
N PHE A 198 2.71 -0.15 8.96
CA PHE A 198 2.01 0.36 7.77
C PHE A 198 0.63 0.95 8.07
N THR A 199 0.12 0.83 9.29
CA THR A 199 -1.16 1.41 9.71
C THR A 199 -1.04 2.38 10.88
N ALA A 200 -0.19 2.07 11.85
CA ALA A 200 -0.02 2.84 13.09
C ALA A 200 1.27 3.66 13.14
N GLY A 201 2.15 3.56 12.13
CA GLY A 201 3.47 4.20 12.09
C GLY A 201 3.47 5.71 11.89
N ALA A 202 2.33 6.30 11.51
CA ALA A 202 2.12 7.72 11.16
C ALA A 202 2.91 8.23 9.94
N VAL A 203 4.20 7.94 9.86
CA VAL A 203 5.05 8.19 8.68
C VAL A 203 5.93 6.96 8.46
N ILE A 204 6.09 6.55 7.21
CA ILE A 204 6.95 5.45 6.77
C ILE A 204 7.79 5.90 5.57
N GLY A 205 9.09 5.66 5.63
CA GLY A 205 10.05 6.08 4.59
C GLY A 205 11.50 5.82 5.00
N SER A 206 12.42 6.48 4.31
CA SER A 206 13.83 6.61 4.64
C SER A 206 14.00 7.29 6.00
N ARG A 207 15.21 7.19 6.54
CA ARG A 207 15.52 7.82 7.83
C ARG A 207 15.39 9.33 7.73
N GLU A 208 15.84 9.88 6.61
CA GLU A 208 15.88 11.29 6.28
C GLU A 208 14.45 11.84 6.19
N PHE A 209 13.59 11.21 5.38
CA PHE A 209 12.19 11.60 5.23
C PHE A 209 11.42 11.60 6.55
N VAL A 210 11.61 10.57 7.38
CA VAL A 210 10.94 10.49 8.68
C VAL A 210 11.45 11.58 9.64
N ASN A 211 12.74 11.93 9.59
CA ASN A 211 13.31 13.00 10.39
C ASN A 211 12.89 14.40 9.91
N GLU A 212 12.70 14.58 8.61
CA GLU A 212 12.12 15.79 8.04
C GLU A 212 10.68 15.98 8.53
N ALA A 213 9.83 14.95 8.39
CA ALA A 213 8.46 14.99 8.88
C ALA A 213 8.39 15.23 10.40
N PHE A 214 9.34 14.70 11.16
CA PHE A 214 9.48 14.97 12.59
C PHE A 214 9.81 16.44 12.86
N SER A 215 10.76 17.02 12.12
CA SER A 215 11.18 18.42 12.26
C SER A 215 10.02 19.37 11.94
N SER A 216 9.30 19.12 10.84
CA SER A 216 8.13 19.92 10.46
C SER A 216 6.98 19.85 11.47
N ALA A 217 6.92 18.78 12.28
CA ALA A 217 5.93 18.59 13.32
C ALA A 217 6.53 18.64 14.75
N ARG A 218 7.66 19.34 14.95
CA ARG A 218 8.44 19.28 16.19
C ARG A 218 7.62 19.61 17.44
N SER A 219 6.69 20.55 17.34
CA SER A 219 5.79 20.97 18.43
C SER A 219 4.91 19.85 18.98
N ARG A 220 4.68 18.78 18.20
CA ARG A 220 3.85 17.62 18.60
C ARG A 220 4.61 16.58 19.45
N PHE A 221 5.89 16.80 19.75
CA PHE A 221 6.74 15.83 20.44
C PHE A 221 7.43 16.43 21.66
N GLY A 222 7.65 15.58 22.68
CA GLY A 222 8.31 16.01 23.91
C GLY A 222 9.76 16.51 23.69
N PRO A 223 10.29 17.37 24.58
CA PRO A 223 11.60 18.00 24.41
C PRO A 223 12.75 16.98 24.40
N LYS A 224 12.61 15.85 25.10
CA LYS A 224 13.61 14.77 25.16
C LYS A 224 13.82 14.03 23.83
N ARG A 225 12.85 14.08 22.91
CA ARG A 225 12.94 13.39 21.62
C ARG A 225 13.79 14.22 20.65
N LYS A 226 14.98 13.72 20.32
CA LYS A 226 15.95 14.40 19.44
C LYS A 226 15.74 14.09 17.96
N ASP A 227 15.24 12.89 17.63
CA ASP A 227 15.00 12.45 16.26
C ASP A 227 13.64 11.74 16.08
N GLY A 228 13.20 11.67 14.82
CA GLY A 228 11.95 11.07 14.40
C GLY A 228 12.08 9.58 14.11
N ALA A 229 13.12 9.18 13.39
CA ALA A 229 13.19 7.87 12.79
C ALA A 229 13.33 6.73 13.80
N ARG A 230 12.48 5.70 13.72
CA ARG A 230 12.53 4.49 14.52
C ARG A 230 12.62 3.27 13.61
N LYS A 231 13.56 2.37 13.91
CA LYS A 231 13.69 1.09 13.22
C LYS A 231 12.44 0.24 13.39
N LEU A 232 12.04 -0.43 12.32
CA LEU A 232 10.95 -1.40 12.36
C LEU A 232 11.37 -2.65 13.14
N LYS A 233 10.45 -3.23 13.91
CA LYS A 233 10.70 -4.38 14.78
C LYS A 233 9.70 -5.52 14.51
N GLY A 234 10.01 -6.71 15.02
CA GLY A 234 9.14 -7.89 14.92
C GLY A 234 9.03 -8.37 13.47
N ASN A 235 7.80 -8.62 12.99
CA ASN A 235 7.58 -9.07 11.62
C ASN A 235 8.12 -8.11 10.56
N ALA A 236 8.27 -6.82 10.91
CA ALA A 236 8.77 -5.78 10.02
C ALA A 236 10.31 -5.62 10.05
N ALA A 237 11.00 -6.37 10.91
CA ALA A 237 12.45 -6.30 11.05
C ALA A 237 13.22 -6.54 9.72
N PRO A 238 12.78 -7.40 8.79
CA PRO A 238 13.47 -7.56 7.50
C PRO A 238 13.59 -6.27 6.67
N ALA A 239 12.75 -5.25 6.94
CA ALA A 239 12.83 -3.95 6.27
C ALA A 239 13.52 -2.86 7.11
N SER A 240 14.05 -3.16 8.30
CA SER A 240 14.52 -2.13 9.25
C SER A 240 15.76 -1.33 8.81
N ASP A 241 16.46 -1.81 7.78
CA ASP A 241 17.64 -1.12 7.22
C ASP A 241 17.26 -0.16 6.09
N VAL A 242 16.05 -0.30 5.55
CA VAL A 242 15.56 0.49 4.41
C VAL A 242 14.39 1.39 4.80
N LEU A 243 13.52 0.90 5.67
CA LEU A 243 12.32 1.59 6.12
C LEU A 243 12.39 1.91 7.60
N TRP A 244 11.93 3.11 7.91
CA TRP A 244 11.85 3.68 9.25
C TRP A 244 10.43 4.20 9.47
N SER A 245 10.04 4.29 10.74
CA SER A 245 8.75 4.83 11.14
C SER A 245 8.89 5.98 12.11
N LEU A 246 7.95 6.93 12.08
CA LEU A 246 7.90 8.01 13.06
C LEU A 246 7.44 7.54 14.45
N ARG A 247 6.81 6.38 14.58
CA ARG A 247 6.34 5.85 15.87
C ARG A 247 7.11 4.59 16.27
N ASP A 248 7.57 4.57 17.51
CA ASP A 248 8.12 3.35 18.13
C ASP A 248 6.96 2.49 18.61
N LEU A 249 6.50 1.57 17.76
CA LEU A 249 5.42 0.64 18.11
C LEU A 249 5.95 -0.43 19.06
N ARG A 250 5.38 -0.51 20.26
CA ARG A 250 5.70 -1.53 21.25
C ARG A 250 4.87 -2.79 21.01
N LYS A 251 5.46 -3.96 21.23
CA LYS A 251 4.73 -5.24 21.28
C LYS A 251 3.75 -5.21 22.46
N GLY A 252 2.54 -5.74 22.29
CA GLY A 252 1.54 -5.87 23.36
C GLY A 252 0.67 -4.65 23.65
N VAL A 253 0.89 -3.51 22.99
CA VAL A 253 -0.03 -2.37 23.07
C VAL A 253 -1.00 -2.46 21.90
N ALA A 254 -2.28 -2.72 22.17
CA ALA A 254 -3.34 -2.82 21.16
C ALA A 254 -3.41 -1.57 20.27
#